data_AF-A0AAD5MJN4-F1
#
_entry.id   AF-A0AAD5MJN4-F1
#
_cell.length_a   1.000
_cell.length_b   1.000
_cell.length_c   1.000
_cell.angle_alpha   90.00
_cell.angle_beta   90.00
_cell.angle_gamma   90.00
#
_symmetry.space_group_name_H-M   'P 1'
#
loop_
_entity.id
_entity.type
_entity.pdbx_description
1 polymer ?
#
loop_
_entity_poly.entity_id
_entity_poly.type
_entity_poly.pdbx_seq_one_letter_code
_entity_poly.pdbx_strand_id
1 'polypeptide(L)'
;MGTPSPSRRTDRVLEDAALKVSKAEEALQAYRAQHAIAADKRRQLEEENEKLRQTILSKALQHANPDLRREHAQLRQTLDSFQSKIDQMREISLISARVVDSRIKTKQGRQYVEYKLQIETDIRGTLVLWHRYSTFLNLAATLKAKNPHAEHQIPELQTQSLTGFFSDQLILDRIAKLNEFLDVVTKADEFQWGIRVDKDTVVYKRKSKRGSSGSERMDRSSSGGSRESIALASSVRDSLFISPSRESMMTSGL
;
A
#
# COMPACT_ATOMS: atom_id res chain seq x y z
N MET A 1 -4.16 47.79 -38.23
CA MET A 1 -3.77 46.60 -37.45
C MET A 1 -2.63 45.91 -38.18
N GLY A 2 -1.40 46.38 -38.02
CA GLY A 2 -0.22 45.81 -38.68
C GLY A 2 0.54 44.91 -37.70
N THR A 3 0.65 43.63 -38.00
CA THR A 3 1.45 42.67 -37.25
C THR A 3 2.94 42.98 -37.44
N PRO A 4 3.78 42.94 -36.40
CA PRO A 4 5.20 43.27 -36.53
C PRO A 4 5.93 42.15 -37.29
N SER A 5 6.65 42.51 -38.36
CA SER A 5 7.52 41.59 -39.10
C SER A 5 8.70 41.18 -38.21
N PRO A 6 9.01 39.88 -38.07
CA PRO A 6 10.19 39.44 -37.34
C PRO A 6 11.47 39.96 -38.00
N SER A 7 12.48 40.26 -37.17
CA SER A 7 13.78 40.77 -37.62
C SER A 7 14.68 39.61 -38.04
N ARG A 8 15.49 39.75 -39.10
CA ARG A 8 16.44 38.69 -39.57
C ARG A 8 17.32 38.07 -38.47
N ARG A 9 17.56 38.77 -37.37
CA ARG A 9 18.31 38.30 -36.21
C ARG A 9 17.51 37.32 -35.34
N THR A 10 16.20 37.53 -35.19
CA THR A 10 15.32 36.60 -34.46
C THR A 10 15.13 35.30 -35.23
N ASP A 11 15.01 35.38 -36.56
CA ASP A 11 14.86 34.19 -37.42
C ASP A 11 16.09 33.29 -37.35
N ARG A 12 17.31 33.87 -37.39
CA ARG A 12 18.57 33.12 -37.23
C ARG A 12 18.70 32.42 -35.88
N VAL A 13 18.20 33.03 -34.80
CA VAL A 13 18.24 32.43 -33.45
C VAL A 13 17.23 31.30 -33.34
N LEU A 14 16.06 31.44 -33.96
CA LEU A 14 15.04 30.37 -34.03
C LEU A 14 15.53 29.19 -34.88
N GLU A 15 16.22 29.45 -35.99
CA GLU A 15 16.84 28.40 -36.83
C GLU A 15 17.95 27.64 -36.06
N ASP A 16 18.85 28.34 -35.36
CA ASP A 16 19.88 27.70 -34.53
C ASP A 16 19.28 26.91 -33.36
N ALA A 17 18.21 27.43 -32.74
CA ALA A 17 17.47 26.71 -31.71
C ALA A 17 16.78 25.46 -32.27
N ALA A 18 16.17 25.54 -33.45
CA ALA A 18 15.54 24.40 -34.13
C ALA A 18 16.57 23.32 -34.48
N LEU A 19 17.76 23.71 -34.97
CA LEU A 19 18.86 22.77 -35.24
C LEU A 19 19.38 22.09 -33.97
N LYS A 20 19.48 22.82 -32.85
CA LYS A 20 19.88 22.26 -31.56
C LYS A 20 18.83 21.29 -31.00
N VAL A 21 17.55 21.62 -31.12
CA VAL A 21 16.45 20.72 -30.72
C VAL A 21 16.46 19.45 -31.58
N SER A 22 16.58 19.56 -32.91
CA SER A 22 16.68 18.41 -33.82
C SER A 22 17.86 17.50 -33.44
N LYS A 23 19.05 18.06 -33.20
CA LYS A 23 20.23 17.28 -32.76
C LYS A 23 20.03 16.64 -31.39
N ALA A 24 19.38 17.34 -30.46
CA ALA A 24 19.08 16.81 -29.13
C ALA A 24 18.05 15.66 -29.20
N GLU A 25 17.05 15.78 -30.07
CA GLU A 25 16.06 14.74 -30.32
C GLU A 25 16.69 13.49 -30.97
N GLU A 26 17.56 13.67 -31.96
CA GLU A 26 18.33 12.57 -32.57
C GLU A 26 19.23 11.88 -31.54
N ALA A 27 19.94 12.65 -30.70
CA ALA A 27 20.77 12.10 -29.63
C ALA A 27 19.93 11.33 -28.59
N LEU A 28 18.75 11.84 -28.24
CA LEU A 28 17.82 11.18 -27.33
C LEU A 28 17.26 9.89 -27.94
N GLN A 29 16.95 9.88 -29.24
CA GLN A 29 16.51 8.69 -29.96
C GLN A 29 17.62 7.63 -30.03
N ALA A 30 18.85 8.03 -30.35
CA ALA A 30 20.01 7.15 -30.34
C ALA A 30 20.27 6.56 -28.95
N TYR A 31 20.19 7.38 -27.90
CA TYR A 31 20.32 6.92 -26.51
C TYR A 31 19.22 5.93 -26.14
N ARG A 32 17.97 6.21 -26.50
CA ARG A 32 16.84 5.29 -26.26
C ARG A 32 17.02 3.97 -27.01
N ALA A 33 17.46 4.01 -28.26
CA ALA A 33 17.74 2.82 -29.06
C ALA A 33 18.87 1.98 -28.43
N GLN A 34 19.97 2.62 -28.01
CA GLN A 34 21.06 1.95 -27.30
C GLN A 34 20.61 1.35 -25.97
N HIS A 35 19.80 2.08 -25.19
CA HIS A 35 19.24 1.59 -23.93
C HIS A 35 18.31 0.39 -24.16
N ALA A 36 17.51 0.41 -25.23
CA ALA A 36 16.65 -0.73 -25.59
C ALA A 36 17.48 -1.97 -25.94
N ILE A 37 18.51 -1.84 -26.79
CA ILE A 37 19.42 -2.94 -27.13
C ILE A 37 20.14 -3.48 -25.89
N ALA A 38 20.59 -2.60 -24.99
CA ALA A 38 21.24 -3.00 -23.75
C ALA A 38 20.26 -3.74 -22.80
N ALA A 39 19.00 -3.30 -22.74
CA ALA A 39 17.96 -3.96 -21.96
C ALA A 39 17.64 -5.36 -22.51
N ASP A 40 17.52 -5.51 -23.84
CA ASP A 40 17.29 -6.80 -24.49
C ASP A 40 18.45 -7.76 -24.25
N LYS A 41 19.69 -7.29 -24.37
CA LYS A 41 20.88 -8.09 -24.06
C LYS A 41 20.93 -8.50 -22.59
N ARG A 42 20.58 -7.61 -21.66
CA ARG A 42 20.51 -7.93 -20.23
C ARG A 42 19.48 -9.04 -19.97
N ARG A 43 18.31 -8.93 -20.60
CA ARG A 43 17.26 -9.96 -20.51
C ARG A 43 17.73 -11.31 -21.03
N GLN A 44 18.38 -11.36 -22.20
CA GLN A 44 18.93 -12.60 -22.75
C GLN A 44 19.95 -13.24 -21.79
N LEU A 45 20.86 -12.43 -21.23
CA LEU A 45 21.84 -12.91 -20.26
C LEU A 45 21.19 -13.41 -18.96
N GLU A 46 20.11 -12.78 -18.49
CA GLU A 46 19.36 -13.24 -17.32
C GLU A 46 18.67 -14.59 -17.59
N GLU A 47 18.04 -14.75 -18.75
CA GLU A 47 17.42 -16.01 -19.18
C GLU A 47 18.46 -17.15 -19.31
N GLU A 48 19.61 -16.87 -19.90
CA GLU A 48 20.72 -17.84 -20.00
C GLU A 48 21.29 -18.21 -18.62
N ASN A 49 21.52 -17.22 -17.74
CA ASN A 49 22.00 -17.47 -16.39
C ASN A 49 21.03 -18.34 -15.59
N GLU A 50 19.72 -18.11 -15.71
CA GLU A 50 18.71 -18.92 -15.04
C GLU A 50 18.73 -20.37 -15.56
N LYS A 51 18.82 -20.56 -16.89
CA LYS A 51 18.96 -21.89 -17.49
C LYS A 51 20.23 -22.61 -17.04
N LEU A 52 21.36 -21.89 -16.96
CA LEU A 52 22.62 -22.45 -16.47
C LEU A 52 22.52 -22.86 -15.00
N ARG A 53 21.93 -22.01 -14.14
CA ARG A 53 21.69 -22.33 -12.72
C ARG A 53 20.84 -23.59 -12.56
N GLN A 54 19.75 -23.69 -13.32
CA GLN A 54 18.89 -24.88 -13.30
C GLN A 54 19.64 -26.14 -13.75
N THR A 55 20.45 -26.04 -14.80
CA THR A 55 21.24 -27.16 -15.31
C THR A 55 22.29 -27.63 -14.30
N ILE A 56 23.02 -26.69 -13.69
CA ILE A 56 24.02 -26.99 -12.65
C ILE A 56 23.34 -27.64 -11.45
N LEU A 57 22.22 -27.09 -10.98
CA LEU A 57 21.46 -27.64 -9.86
C LEU A 57 20.97 -29.06 -10.16
N SER A 58 20.42 -29.29 -11.35
CA SER A 58 19.96 -30.62 -11.77
C SER A 58 21.09 -31.64 -11.75
N LYS A 59 22.24 -31.33 -12.36
CA LYS A 59 23.43 -32.19 -12.35
C LYS A 59 23.95 -32.43 -10.94
N ALA A 60 24.05 -31.38 -10.12
CA ALA A 60 24.49 -31.49 -8.73
C ALA A 60 23.59 -32.43 -7.92
N LEU A 61 22.27 -32.31 -8.04
CA LEU A 61 21.32 -33.18 -7.35
C LEU A 61 21.34 -34.63 -7.86
N GLN A 62 21.56 -34.86 -9.16
CA GLN A 62 21.70 -36.21 -9.72
C GLN A 62 22.91 -36.95 -9.13
N HIS A 63 24.01 -36.25 -8.89
CA HIS A 63 25.24 -36.81 -8.33
C HIS A 63 25.34 -36.68 -6.81
N ALA A 64 24.35 -36.06 -6.15
CA ALA A 64 24.34 -35.85 -4.71
C ALA A 64 23.90 -37.10 -3.93
N ASN A 65 24.54 -37.30 -2.78
CA ASN A 65 24.13 -38.27 -1.77
C ASN A 65 22.66 -38.04 -1.35
N PRO A 66 21.94 -39.11 -0.95
CA PRO A 66 20.50 -39.02 -0.65
C PRO A 66 20.16 -38.03 0.46
N ASP A 67 21.03 -37.86 1.45
CA ASP A 67 20.79 -36.93 2.56
C ASP A 67 20.83 -35.47 2.10
N LEU A 68 21.79 -35.12 1.23
CA LEU A 68 21.89 -33.77 0.67
C LEU A 68 20.67 -33.42 -0.21
N ARG A 69 20.12 -34.39 -0.94
CA ARG A 69 18.86 -34.22 -1.69
C ARG A 69 17.67 -33.95 -0.78
N ARG A 70 17.57 -34.66 0.34
CA ARG A 70 16.50 -34.46 1.35
C ARG A 70 16.62 -33.09 2.01
N GLU A 71 17.82 -32.71 2.41
CA GLU A 71 18.07 -31.39 3.00
C GLU A 71 17.72 -30.27 2.02
N HIS A 72 18.14 -30.37 0.75
CA HIS A 72 17.76 -29.40 -0.28
C HIS A 72 16.23 -29.28 -0.43
N ALA A 73 15.50 -30.40 -0.40
CA ALA A 73 14.03 -30.38 -0.46
C ALA A 73 13.42 -29.70 0.77
N GLN A 74 13.93 -29.98 1.97
CA GLN A 74 13.49 -29.35 3.22
C GLN A 74 13.78 -27.85 3.25
N LEU A 75 14.98 -27.44 2.81
CA LEU A 75 15.36 -26.04 2.73
C LEU A 75 14.49 -25.30 1.72
N ARG A 76 14.19 -25.90 0.56
CA ARG A 76 13.29 -25.32 -0.44
C ARG A 76 11.87 -25.13 0.11
N GLN A 77 11.33 -26.16 0.77
CA GLN A 77 10.02 -26.04 1.44
C GLN A 77 10.03 -24.94 2.51
N THR A 78 11.12 -24.83 3.26
CA THR A 78 11.30 -23.79 4.29
C THR A 78 11.33 -22.40 3.65
N LEU A 79 12.08 -22.23 2.56
CA LEU A 79 12.15 -20.99 1.80
C LEU A 79 10.77 -20.60 1.24
N ASP A 80 10.04 -21.54 0.63
CA ASP A 80 8.69 -21.28 0.12
C ASP A 80 7.73 -20.85 1.25
N SER A 81 7.87 -21.45 2.44
CA SER A 81 7.09 -21.07 3.61
C SER A 81 7.44 -19.65 4.11
N PHE A 82 8.72 -19.28 4.10
CA PHE A 82 9.15 -17.95 4.50
C PHE A 82 8.76 -16.90 3.47
N GLN A 83 8.86 -17.21 2.17
CA GLN A 83 8.40 -16.32 1.12
C GLN A 83 6.90 -16.06 1.23
N SER A 84 6.11 -17.11 1.48
CA SER A 84 4.67 -16.97 1.73
C SER A 84 4.38 -16.08 2.96
N LYS A 85 5.16 -16.22 4.04
CA LYS A 85 5.04 -15.37 5.23
C LYS A 85 5.44 -13.92 4.93
N ILE A 86 6.49 -13.70 4.15
CA ILE A 86 6.91 -12.35 3.73
C ILE A 86 5.79 -11.69 2.92
N ASP A 87 5.17 -12.41 1.99
CA ASP A 87 4.07 -11.89 1.17
C ASP A 87 2.80 -11.61 1.99
N GLN A 88 2.58 -12.36 3.07
CA GLN A 88 1.50 -12.09 4.04
C GLN A 88 1.81 -10.92 4.97
N MET A 89 3.07 -10.76 5.38
CA MET A 89 3.53 -9.65 6.22
C MET A 89 3.72 -8.35 5.44
N ARG A 90 3.73 -8.42 4.11
CA ARG A 90 3.82 -7.24 3.27
C ARG A 90 2.66 -6.32 3.57
N GLU A 91 3.01 -5.09 3.96
CA GLU A 91 2.03 -4.07 4.25
C GLU A 91 1.18 -3.77 3.02
N ILE A 92 -0.14 -3.68 3.23
CA ILE A 92 -1.10 -3.36 2.17
C ILE A 92 -1.46 -1.89 2.31
N SER A 93 -1.13 -1.11 1.30
CA SER A 93 -1.40 0.33 1.29
C SER A 93 -2.79 0.61 0.75
N LEU A 94 -3.50 1.54 1.39
CA LEU A 94 -4.80 2.03 0.95
C LEU A 94 -4.61 3.05 -0.18
N ILE A 95 -5.29 2.83 -1.31
CA ILE A 95 -5.40 3.79 -2.42
C ILE A 95 -6.69 4.59 -2.30
N SER A 96 -7.83 3.89 -2.21
CA SER A 96 -9.15 4.50 -2.10
C SER A 96 -10.07 3.65 -1.24
N ALA A 97 -11.09 4.27 -0.65
CA ALA A 97 -12.09 3.56 0.13
C ALA A 97 -13.48 4.20 -0.06
N ARG A 98 -14.50 3.38 -0.28
CA ARG A 98 -15.88 3.83 -0.44
C ARG A 98 -16.90 2.80 0.05
N VAL A 99 -18.01 3.27 0.60
CA VAL A 99 -19.18 2.46 0.90
C VAL A 99 -20.08 2.40 -0.33
N VAL A 100 -20.39 1.17 -0.78
CA VAL A 100 -21.14 0.93 -2.03
C VAL A 100 -22.51 0.30 -1.81
N ASP A 101 -22.76 -0.26 -0.64
CA ASP A 101 -23.99 -1.01 -0.36
C ASP A 101 -24.25 -1.08 1.16
N SER A 102 -25.42 -1.56 1.53
CA SER A 102 -25.83 -1.78 2.93
C SER A 102 -26.69 -3.01 3.07
N ARG A 103 -26.69 -3.61 4.27
CA ARG A 103 -27.56 -4.73 4.61
C ARG A 103 -27.99 -4.67 6.06
N ILE A 104 -29.21 -5.12 6.34
CA ILE A 104 -29.72 -5.27 7.69
C ILE A 104 -29.47 -6.72 8.15
N LYS A 105 -28.88 -6.86 9.33
CA LYS A 105 -28.63 -8.15 9.99
C LYS A 105 -29.37 -8.18 11.33
N THR A 106 -29.86 -9.35 11.71
CA THR A 106 -30.48 -9.58 13.01
C THR A 106 -29.56 -10.49 13.84
N LYS A 107 -29.19 -10.06 15.05
CA LYS A 107 -28.44 -10.87 16.03
C LYS A 107 -29.14 -10.73 17.38
N GLN A 108 -29.45 -11.85 18.04
CA GLN A 108 -30.11 -11.87 19.35
C GLN A 108 -31.39 -11.01 19.40
N GLY A 109 -32.22 -11.07 18.36
CA GLY A 109 -33.46 -10.30 18.26
C GLY A 109 -33.27 -8.79 18.01
N ARG A 110 -32.03 -8.30 17.90
CA ARG A 110 -31.72 -6.90 17.56
C ARG A 110 -31.24 -6.78 16.13
N GLN A 111 -31.86 -5.89 15.39
CA GLN A 111 -31.43 -5.54 14.04
C GLN A 111 -30.34 -4.48 14.07
N TYR A 112 -29.40 -4.56 13.13
CA TYR A 112 -28.34 -3.57 12.90
C TYR A 112 -27.97 -3.50 11.42
N VAL A 113 -27.46 -2.35 11.00
CA VAL A 113 -27.00 -2.13 9.63
C VAL A 113 -25.50 -2.39 9.52
N GLU A 114 -25.12 -3.12 8.49
CA GLU A 114 -23.75 -3.22 8.00
C GLU A 114 -23.62 -2.54 6.65
N TYR A 115 -22.47 -1.94 6.41
CA TYR A 115 -22.14 -1.17 5.22
C TYR A 115 -21.03 -1.90 4.47
N LYS A 116 -21.22 -2.09 3.15
CA LYS A 116 -20.26 -2.73 2.28
C LYS A 116 -19.18 -1.72 1.91
N LEU A 117 -18.02 -1.88 2.53
CA LEU A 117 -16.82 -1.11 2.25
C LEU A 117 -16.05 -1.78 1.11
N GLN A 118 -15.70 -0.99 0.11
CA GLN A 118 -14.81 -1.34 -0.98
C GLN A 118 -13.52 -0.55 -0.81
N ILE A 119 -12.39 -1.24 -0.75
CA ILE A 119 -11.06 -0.66 -0.57
C ILE A 119 -10.20 -1.05 -1.76
N GLU A 120 -9.61 -0.07 -2.44
CA GLU A 120 -8.60 -0.31 -3.46
C GLU A 120 -7.22 -0.26 -2.81
N THR A 121 -6.39 -1.26 -3.12
CA THR A 121 -5.08 -1.45 -2.53
C THR A 121 -4.00 -1.52 -3.60
N ASP A 122 -2.76 -1.27 -3.20
CA ASP A 122 -1.58 -1.28 -4.07
C ASP A 122 -1.20 -2.68 -4.58
N ILE A 123 -1.33 -3.71 -3.74
CA ILE A 123 -0.80 -5.06 -4.03
C ILE A 123 -1.85 -6.17 -4.07
N ARG A 124 -3.06 -5.97 -3.51
CA ARG A 124 -4.11 -7.00 -3.44
C ARG A 124 -5.34 -6.67 -4.30
N GLY A 125 -5.28 -5.59 -5.08
CA GLY A 125 -6.42 -5.12 -5.86
C GLY A 125 -7.54 -4.57 -4.97
N THR A 126 -8.79 -4.89 -5.31
CA THR A 126 -9.96 -4.40 -4.59
C THR A 126 -10.43 -5.41 -3.52
N LEU A 127 -10.44 -4.98 -2.27
CA LEU A 127 -10.98 -5.74 -1.14
C LEU A 127 -12.40 -5.26 -0.81
N VAL A 128 -13.28 -6.20 -0.47
CA VAL A 128 -14.69 -5.91 -0.15
C VAL A 128 -15.05 -6.55 1.18
N LEU A 129 -15.60 -5.76 2.10
CA LEU A 129 -15.89 -6.19 3.46
C LEU A 129 -17.11 -5.47 4.02
N TRP A 130 -17.68 -6.00 5.11
CA TRP A 130 -18.86 -5.45 5.76
C TRP A 130 -18.49 -4.91 7.15
N HIS A 131 -18.84 -3.65 7.41
CA HIS A 131 -18.59 -3.02 8.69
C HIS A 131 -19.83 -2.34 9.26
N ARG A 132 -19.91 -2.30 10.59
CA ARG A 132 -20.92 -1.53 11.30
C ARG A 132 -20.56 -0.05 11.28
N TYR A 133 -21.59 0.79 11.38
CA TYR A 133 -21.42 2.25 11.46
C TYR A 133 -20.45 2.69 12.58
N SER A 134 -20.45 1.97 13.71
CA SER A 134 -19.55 2.21 14.84
C SER A 134 -18.07 2.15 14.49
N THR A 135 -17.69 1.33 13.51
CA THR A 135 -16.28 1.25 13.05
C THR A 135 -15.82 2.60 12.52
N PHE A 136 -16.66 3.27 11.72
CA PHE A 136 -16.34 4.58 11.15
C PHE A 136 -16.39 5.70 12.19
N LEU A 137 -17.35 5.64 13.13
CA LEU A 137 -17.37 6.57 14.27
C LEU A 137 -16.08 6.50 15.09
N ASN A 138 -15.63 5.30 15.43
CA ASN A 138 -14.40 5.11 16.20
C ASN A 138 -13.17 5.60 15.44
N LEU A 139 -13.14 5.37 14.11
CA LEU A 139 -12.08 5.89 13.24
C LEU A 139 -12.08 7.42 13.24
N ALA A 140 -13.23 8.07 13.05
CA ALA A 140 -13.35 9.52 13.08
C ALA A 140 -12.91 10.11 14.42
N ALA A 141 -13.36 9.54 15.53
CA ALA A 141 -12.96 9.96 16.88
C ALA A 141 -11.44 9.84 17.08
N THR A 142 -10.84 8.73 16.63
CA THR A 142 -9.39 8.52 16.73
C THR A 142 -8.60 9.51 15.87
N LEU A 143 -9.09 9.80 14.66
CA LEU A 143 -8.45 10.77 13.76
C LEU A 143 -8.51 12.20 14.32
N LYS A 144 -9.65 12.61 14.88
CA LYS A 144 -9.81 13.90 15.56
C LYS A 144 -8.88 14.01 16.76
N ALA A 145 -8.87 13.01 17.64
CA ALA A 145 -8.01 12.99 18.82
C ALA A 145 -6.51 13.04 18.49
N LYS A 146 -6.09 12.36 17.40
CA LYS A 146 -4.68 12.34 16.98
C LYS A 146 -4.24 13.55 16.18
N ASN A 147 -5.16 14.33 15.63
CA ASN A 147 -4.84 15.50 14.82
C ASN A 147 -5.72 16.69 15.24
N PRO A 148 -5.51 17.28 16.43
CA PRO A 148 -6.35 18.37 16.94
C PRO A 148 -6.41 19.58 16.00
N HIS A 149 -5.32 19.87 15.29
CA HIS A 149 -5.24 20.98 14.34
C HIS A 149 -6.06 20.76 13.05
N ALA A 150 -6.38 19.52 12.72
CA ALA A 150 -7.12 19.15 11.52
C ALA A 150 -8.52 18.60 11.84
N GLU A 151 -8.97 18.70 13.09
CA GLU A 151 -10.28 18.21 13.53
C GLU A 151 -11.42 18.81 12.70
N HIS A 152 -11.33 20.11 12.40
CA HIS A 152 -12.34 20.84 11.63
C HIS A 152 -12.45 20.37 10.17
N GLN A 153 -11.44 19.67 9.66
CA GLN A 153 -11.46 19.11 8.31
C GLN A 153 -12.21 17.77 8.26
N ILE A 154 -12.33 17.06 9.38
CA ILE A 154 -12.95 15.73 9.42
C ILE A 154 -14.48 15.89 9.45
N PRO A 155 -15.21 15.40 8.42
CA PRO A 155 -16.67 15.49 8.40
C PRO A 155 -17.30 14.83 9.63
N GLU A 156 -18.33 15.47 10.17
CA GLU A 156 -19.01 14.96 11.36
C GLU A 156 -19.95 13.81 11.01
N LEU A 157 -19.73 12.68 11.69
CA LEU A 157 -20.57 11.49 11.59
C LEU A 157 -21.61 11.52 12.72
N GLN A 158 -22.88 11.35 12.38
CA GLN A 158 -23.99 11.31 13.34
C GLN A 158 -23.77 10.20 14.38
N THR A 159 -23.84 10.49 15.68
CA THR A 159 -23.60 9.49 16.74
C THR A 159 -24.82 8.65 17.10
N GLN A 160 -26.01 9.04 16.61
CA GLN A 160 -27.27 8.40 16.97
C GLN A 160 -27.30 6.94 16.49
N SER A 161 -27.58 6.02 17.40
CA SER A 161 -27.79 4.61 17.06
C SER A 161 -29.14 4.44 16.34
N LEU A 162 -29.16 3.68 15.26
CA LEU A 162 -30.41 3.26 14.64
C LEU A 162 -31.00 2.13 15.46
N THR A 163 -31.98 2.45 16.29
CA THR A 163 -32.75 1.45 17.03
C THR A 163 -34.12 1.29 16.38
N GLY A 164 -34.38 0.10 15.84
CA GLY A 164 -35.72 -0.41 15.52
C GLY A 164 -36.37 0.07 14.23
N PHE A 165 -36.02 1.25 13.71
CA PHE A 165 -36.59 1.77 12.46
C PHE A 165 -35.49 2.16 11.47
N PHE A 166 -35.28 1.31 10.47
CA PHE A 166 -34.39 1.58 9.35
C PHE A 166 -35.23 2.03 8.17
N SER A 167 -35.28 3.33 7.89
CA SER A 167 -35.78 3.80 6.61
C SER A 167 -34.65 3.75 5.59
N ASP A 168 -34.97 3.35 4.36
CA ASP A 168 -33.99 3.30 3.27
C ASP A 168 -33.34 4.67 3.05
N GLN A 169 -34.13 5.75 3.15
CA GLN A 169 -33.63 7.12 3.05
C GLN A 169 -32.53 7.41 4.07
N LEU A 170 -32.73 7.01 5.33
CA LEU A 170 -31.75 7.26 6.36
C LEU A 170 -30.47 6.46 6.10
N ILE A 171 -30.59 5.20 5.65
CA ILE A 171 -29.43 4.39 5.30
C ILE A 171 -28.64 5.05 4.15
N LEU A 172 -29.32 5.54 3.13
CA LEU A 172 -28.71 6.25 2.00
C LEU A 172 -28.00 7.53 2.44
N ASP A 173 -28.62 8.34 3.30
CA ASP A 173 -28.00 9.55 3.85
C ASP A 173 -26.72 9.22 4.64
N ARG A 174 -26.73 8.12 5.39
CA ARG A 174 -25.53 7.63 6.09
C ARG A 174 -24.46 7.16 5.14
N ILE A 175 -24.81 6.43 4.07
CA ILE A 175 -23.84 6.02 3.04
C ILE A 175 -23.18 7.27 2.43
N ALA A 176 -23.95 8.30 2.11
CA ALA A 176 -23.42 9.55 1.57
C ALA A 176 -22.43 10.21 2.55
N LYS A 177 -22.79 10.31 3.84
CA LYS A 177 -21.92 10.85 4.88
C LYS A 177 -20.67 10.02 5.13
N LEU A 178 -20.78 8.69 5.09
CA LEU A 178 -19.62 7.81 5.20
C LEU A 178 -18.67 7.98 4.02
N ASN A 179 -19.20 8.14 2.79
CA ASN A 179 -18.39 8.38 1.61
C ASN A 179 -17.71 9.76 1.65
N GLU A 180 -18.41 10.81 2.07
CA GLU A 180 -17.83 12.13 2.31
C GLU A 180 -16.67 12.06 3.30
N PHE A 181 -16.90 11.39 4.44
CA PHE A 181 -15.88 11.15 5.45
C PHE A 181 -14.67 10.38 4.89
N LEU A 182 -14.90 9.25 4.22
CA LEU A 182 -13.83 8.41 3.67
C LEU A 182 -13.02 9.14 2.60
N ASP A 183 -13.67 9.95 1.77
CA ASP A 183 -13.01 10.73 0.73
C ASP A 183 -12.01 11.72 1.35
N VAL A 184 -12.44 12.47 2.37
CA VAL A 184 -11.59 13.44 3.07
C VAL A 184 -10.41 12.74 3.77
N VAL A 185 -10.68 11.71 4.57
CA VAL A 185 -9.62 11.06 5.38
C VAL A 185 -8.66 10.21 4.55
N THR A 186 -9.03 9.86 3.33
CA THR A 186 -8.16 9.15 2.39
C THR A 186 -7.29 10.10 1.60
N LYS A 187 -7.85 11.22 1.11
CA LYS A 187 -7.13 12.21 0.28
C LYS A 187 -6.19 13.12 1.06
N ALA A 188 -6.54 13.49 2.29
CA ALA A 188 -5.72 14.41 3.07
C ALA A 188 -4.45 13.71 3.57
N ASP A 189 -3.28 14.31 3.29
CA ASP A 189 -1.95 13.74 3.57
C ASP A 189 -1.67 13.58 5.09
N GLU A 190 -2.29 14.42 5.92
CA GLU A 190 -2.09 14.47 7.37
C GLU A 190 -2.65 13.28 8.16
N PHE A 191 -3.64 12.57 7.63
CA PHE A 191 -4.27 11.47 8.36
C PHE A 191 -3.45 10.19 8.20
N GLN A 192 -3.38 9.39 9.26
CA GLN A 192 -2.83 8.04 9.21
C GLN A 192 -3.76 7.13 9.97
N TRP A 193 -4.17 6.05 9.32
CA TRP A 193 -5.08 5.08 9.90
C TRP A 193 -4.92 3.72 9.24
N GLY A 194 -5.46 2.70 9.87
CA GLY A 194 -5.56 1.37 9.29
C GLY A 194 -6.92 0.79 9.57
N ILE A 195 -7.36 -0.10 8.69
CA ILE A 195 -8.60 -0.83 8.84
C ILE A 195 -8.34 -2.31 8.63
N ARG A 196 -8.84 -3.11 9.57
CA ARG A 196 -8.68 -4.55 9.54
C ARG A 196 -9.73 -5.14 8.61
N VAL A 197 -9.27 -5.87 7.60
CA VAL A 197 -10.13 -6.58 6.67
C VAL A 197 -10.48 -7.96 7.23
N ASP A 198 -9.47 -8.68 7.72
CA ASP A 198 -9.60 -10.02 8.28
C ASP A 198 -8.65 -10.23 9.48
N LYS A 199 -8.63 -11.45 10.03
CA LYS A 199 -7.77 -11.82 11.15
C LYS A 199 -6.31 -11.45 10.94
N ASP A 200 -5.81 -11.64 9.71
CA ASP A 200 -4.39 -11.50 9.38
C ASP A 200 -4.10 -10.35 8.40
N THR A 201 -5.13 -9.63 7.94
CA THR A 201 -4.99 -8.57 6.93
C THR A 201 -5.47 -7.22 7.47
N VAL A 202 -4.57 -6.25 7.47
CA VAL A 202 -4.86 -4.84 7.79
C VAL A 202 -4.38 -3.99 6.64
N VAL A 203 -5.24 -3.08 6.18
CA VAL A 203 -4.93 -2.11 5.14
C VAL A 203 -4.61 -0.78 5.79
N TYR A 204 -3.53 -0.12 5.36
CA TYR A 204 -3.01 1.09 5.98
C TYR A 204 -3.00 2.28 5.03
N LYS A 205 -3.47 3.42 5.53
CA LYS A 205 -3.26 4.74 4.94
C LYS A 205 -2.12 5.41 5.70
N ARG A 206 -0.95 5.55 5.07
CA ARG A 206 0.23 6.24 5.65
C ARG A 206 0.20 7.74 5.35
N LYS A 207 0.87 8.55 6.17
CA LYS A 207 1.11 9.96 5.82
C LYS A 207 2.06 10.00 4.62
N SER A 208 1.70 10.75 3.58
CA SER A 208 2.61 10.99 2.48
C SER A 208 3.73 11.89 2.98
N LYS A 209 4.93 11.33 3.16
CA LYS A 209 6.12 12.14 3.44
C LYS A 209 6.51 12.81 2.13
N ARG A 210 5.91 13.97 1.84
CA ARG A 210 6.37 14.82 0.73
C ARG A 210 7.87 15.08 0.94
N GLY A 211 8.71 14.50 0.06
CA GLY A 211 10.14 14.82 -0.02
C GLY A 211 11.15 13.86 0.64
N SER A 212 11.05 12.54 0.44
CA SER A 212 12.25 11.68 0.55
C SER A 212 12.36 10.72 -0.64
N SER A 213 12.24 11.28 -1.84
CA SER A 213 12.83 10.68 -3.03
C SER A 213 14.30 11.11 -3.10
N GLY A 214 15.23 10.17 -2.95
CA GLY A 214 16.64 10.38 -3.30
C GLY A 214 17.51 11.01 -2.22
N SER A 215 17.87 10.25 -1.18
CA SER A 215 19.17 10.40 -0.55
C SER A 215 19.76 9.01 -0.48
N GLU A 216 20.48 8.66 -1.55
CA GLU A 216 21.33 7.48 -1.59
C GLU A 216 22.23 7.52 -0.36
N ARG A 217 22.06 6.51 0.49
CA ARG A 217 22.96 6.24 1.60
C ARG A 217 24.34 5.95 0.99
N MET A 218 25.20 6.95 0.93
CA MET A 218 26.64 6.72 0.83
C MET A 218 27.06 6.07 2.15
N ASP A 219 27.21 4.74 2.11
CA ASP A 219 27.96 4.00 3.10
C ASP A 219 29.38 4.56 3.18
N ARG A 220 29.64 5.34 4.22
CA ARG A 220 31.00 5.62 4.67
C ARG A 220 31.42 4.52 5.62
N SER A 221 32.13 3.55 5.04
CA SER A 221 32.99 2.62 5.76
C SER A 221 33.94 3.40 6.67
N SER A 222 33.81 3.22 7.98
CA SER A 222 34.93 3.46 8.90
C SER A 222 34.98 2.31 9.90
N SER A 223 36.10 1.63 9.88
CA SER A 223 36.44 0.51 10.74
C SER A 223 36.66 0.95 12.18
N GLY A 224 36.38 0.06 13.13
CA GLY A 224 36.97 0.09 14.47
C GLY A 224 35.95 0.10 15.59
N GLY A 225 35.84 -1.01 16.32
CA GLY A 225 35.13 -1.03 17.60
C GLY A 225 34.64 -2.41 18.00
N SER A 226 35.37 -3.03 18.90
CA SER A 226 35.15 -4.37 19.44
C SER A 226 34.08 -4.39 20.55
N ARG A 227 33.37 -5.53 20.64
CA ARG A 227 32.67 -6.11 21.81
C ARG A 227 31.38 -5.48 22.39
N GLU A 228 30.38 -6.36 22.43
CA GLU A 228 29.40 -6.61 23.51
C GLU A 228 28.42 -5.50 23.90
N SER A 229 27.14 -5.70 23.58
CA SER A 229 26.03 -5.80 24.56
C SER A 229 24.68 -5.80 23.83
N ILE A 230 23.93 -6.90 24.00
CA ILE A 230 22.57 -7.08 23.53
C ILE A 230 21.66 -6.22 24.43
N ALA A 231 21.16 -5.11 23.90
CA ALA A 231 20.06 -4.36 24.51
C ALA A 231 18.91 -4.29 23.51
N LEU A 232 17.92 -5.17 23.72
CA LEU A 232 16.59 -5.08 23.12
C LEU A 232 15.90 -3.82 23.65
N ALA A 233 16.02 -2.71 22.92
CA ALA A 233 15.13 -1.57 23.08
C ALA A 233 13.88 -1.81 22.21
N SER A 234 12.80 -2.18 22.90
CA SER A 234 11.43 -2.21 22.39
C SER A 234 11.00 -0.82 21.90
N SER A 235 11.22 -0.54 20.61
CA SER A 235 10.57 0.58 19.96
C SER A 235 9.10 0.22 19.75
N VAL A 236 8.28 0.80 20.63
CA VAL A 236 6.83 0.67 20.72
C VAL A 236 6.22 0.91 19.34
N ARG A 237 5.68 -0.14 18.72
CA ARG A 237 4.84 -0.05 17.52
C ARG A 237 3.54 0.64 17.90
N ASP A 238 3.52 1.96 17.78
CA ASP A 238 2.30 2.74 17.92
C ASP A 238 1.58 2.81 16.56
N SER A 239 0.89 1.72 16.21
CA SER A 239 0.03 1.63 15.03
C SER A 239 -1.22 0.87 15.44
N LEU A 240 -2.29 1.63 15.72
CA LEU A 240 -3.46 1.14 16.43
C LEU A 240 -4.24 0.10 15.62
N PHE A 241 -4.40 -1.06 16.26
CA PHE A 241 -5.25 -2.15 15.85
C PHE A 241 -6.69 -1.89 16.33
N ILE A 242 -7.66 -1.90 15.40
CA ILE A 242 -9.09 -1.97 15.76
C ILE A 242 -9.56 -3.39 15.45
N SER A 243 -9.79 -4.17 16.50
CA SER A 243 -10.43 -5.49 16.42
C SER A 243 -11.95 -5.32 16.55
N PRO A 244 -12.77 -6.08 15.80
CA PRO A 244 -14.19 -6.20 16.12
C PRO A 244 -14.35 -6.96 17.44
N SER A 245 -15.12 -6.38 18.36
CA SER A 245 -15.35 -6.89 19.73
C SER A 245 -15.81 -8.36 19.72
N ARG A 246 -15.07 -9.21 20.44
CA ARG A 246 -15.45 -10.60 20.75
C ARG A 246 -16.20 -10.59 22.08
N GLU A 247 -17.50 -10.89 22.05
CA GLU A 247 -18.32 -11.02 23.27
C GLU A 247 -17.86 -12.24 24.09
N SER A 248 -17.85 -12.02 25.40
CA SER A 248 -17.45 -12.93 26.47
C SER A 248 -18.26 -14.24 26.47
N MET A 249 -17.58 -15.38 26.43
CA MET A 249 -18.15 -16.66 26.84
C MET A 249 -18.04 -16.74 28.37
N MET A 250 -19.13 -16.45 29.08
CA MET A 250 -19.28 -16.93 30.45
C MET A 250 -19.82 -18.35 30.39
N THR A 251 -18.96 -19.30 30.76
CA THR A 251 -19.34 -20.65 31.13
C THR A 251 -20.04 -20.59 32.48
N SER A 252 -21.34 -20.84 32.50
CA SER A 252 -22.07 -21.15 33.73
C SER A 252 -21.71 -22.57 34.15
N GLY A 253 -21.02 -22.71 35.29
CA GLY A 253 -20.91 -23.97 36.01
C GLY A 253 -22.05 -24.09 37.00
N LEU A 254 -22.76 -25.22 36.92
CA LEU A 254 -23.39 -25.88 38.06
C LEU A 254 -22.36 -26.83 38.68
#